data_AF-A0A9E7YTH6-F1
#
_entry.id   AF-A0A9E7YTH6-F1
#
_cell.length_a   1.000
_cell.length_b   1.000
_cell.length_c   1.000
_cell.angle_alpha   90.00
_cell.angle_beta   90.00
_cell.angle_gamma   90.00
#
_symmetry.space_group_name_H-M   'P 1'
#
loop_
_entity.id
_entity.type
_entity.pdbx_description
1 polymer ?
#
loop_
_entity_poly.entity_id
_entity_poly.type
_entity_poly.pdbx_seq_one_letter_code
_entity_poly.pdbx_strand_id
1 'polypeptide(L)' 'MTQSDLARKSGVSLGSIRRFEQLHEISLNALVGIAFALDCERDFDALFSQPYYRSIDDVVTATRHGKDIG' A
#
# COMPACT_ATOMS: atom_id res chain seq x y z
N MET A 1 9.94 15.39 9.02
CA MET A 1 8.56 15.82 9.33
C MET A 1 8.19 15.29 10.70
N THR A 2 7.50 16.06 11.55
CA THR A 2 7.03 15.58 12.87
C THR A 2 5.69 14.85 12.76
N GLN A 3 5.29 14.06 13.78
CA GLN A 3 3.96 13.45 13.83
C GLN A 3 2.83 14.49 13.79
N SER A 4 3.02 15.64 14.45
CA SER A 4 2.03 16.73 14.47
C SER A 4 1.92 17.41 13.09
N ASP A 5 3.04 17.55 12.39
CA ASP A 5 3.02 18.04 11.00
C ASP A 5 2.33 17.06 10.07
N LEU A 6 2.59 15.76 10.20
CA LEU A 6 1.95 14.72 9.40
C LEU A 6 0.44 14.68 9.67
N ALA A 7 0.01 14.77 10.94
CA ALA A 7 -1.40 14.85 11.31
C ALA A 7 -2.10 16.02 10.60
N ARG A 8 -1.48 17.20 10.66
CA ARG A 8 -2.00 18.41 10.01
C ARG A 8 -2.08 18.27 8.49
N LYS A 9 -1.02 17.75 7.84
CA LYS A 9 -0.96 17.62 6.38
C LYS A 9 -1.90 16.53 5.84
N SER A 10 -2.01 15.41 6.54
CA SER A 10 -2.82 14.25 6.12
C SER A 10 -4.30 14.36 6.50
N GLY A 11 -4.66 15.29 7.41
CA GLY A 11 -5.99 15.34 8.01
C GLY A 11 -6.29 14.21 8.99
N VAL A 12 -5.29 13.38 9.33
CA VAL A 12 -5.41 12.27 10.28
C VAL A 12 -5.12 12.76 11.70
N SER A 13 -5.87 12.28 12.69
CA SER A 13 -5.61 12.64 14.08
C SER A 13 -4.25 12.11 14.56
N LEU A 14 -3.57 12.89 15.41
CA LEU A 14 -2.29 12.49 16.01
C LEU A 14 -2.39 11.14 16.75
N GLY A 15 -3.53 10.88 17.41
CA GLY A 15 -3.77 9.60 18.07
C GLY A 15 -3.85 8.41 17.11
N SER A 16 -4.42 8.61 15.92
CA SER A 16 -4.43 7.57 14.88
C SER A 16 -3.06 7.34 14.25
N ILE A 17 -2.26 8.39 14.06
CA ILE A 17 -0.85 8.25 13.61
C ILE A 17 -0.05 7.45 14.63
N ARG A 18 -0.16 7.79 15.93
CA ARG A 18 0.55 7.05 16.98
C ARG A 18 0.14 5.57 17.04
N ARG A 19 -1.16 5.28 16.96
CA ARG A 19 -1.66 3.90 16.91
C ARG A 19 -1.11 3.16 15.69
N PHE A 20 -1.08 3.80 14.53
CA PHE A 20 -0.54 3.21 13.31
C PHE A 20 0.95 2.87 13.46
N GLU A 21 1.76 3.81 13.93
CA GLU A 21 3.21 3.61 14.10
C GLU A 21 3.54 2.58 15.19
N GLN A 22 2.69 2.42 16.22
CA GLN A 22 2.93 1.52 17.34
C GLN A 22 2.35 0.11 17.15
N LEU A 23 1.15 0.03 16.58
CA LEU A 23 0.35 -1.19 16.51
C LEU A 23 0.09 -1.67 15.08
N HIS A 24 0.51 -0.90 14.07
CA HIS A 24 0.22 -1.17 12.65
C HIS A 24 -1.28 -1.13 12.31
N GLU A 25 -2.07 -0.42 13.13
CA GLU A 25 -3.53 -0.33 12.98
C GLU A 25 -4.00 1.06 12.57
N ILE A 26 -4.61 1.13 11.39
CA ILE A 26 -5.20 2.35 10.82
C ILE A 26 -6.33 2.01 9.84
N SER A 27 -7.23 2.97 9.57
CA SER A 27 -8.19 2.82 8.48
C SER A 27 -7.52 3.07 7.12
N LEU A 28 -8.04 2.44 6.06
CA LEU A 28 -7.53 2.63 4.69
C LEU A 28 -7.55 4.11 4.27
N ASN A 29 -8.63 4.84 4.57
CA ASN A 29 -8.74 6.26 4.25
C ASN A 29 -7.62 7.09 4.91
N ALA A 30 -7.31 6.81 6.18
CA ALA A 30 -6.26 7.52 6.88
C ALA A 30 -4.86 7.12 6.36
N LEU A 31 -4.65 5.85 5.98
CA LEU A 31 -3.42 5.42 5.34
C LEU A 31 -3.20 6.13 3.98
N VAL A 32 -4.24 6.22 3.15
CA VAL A 32 -4.19 6.96 1.88
C VAL A 32 -3.89 8.45 2.11
N GLY A 33 -4.54 9.08 3.10
CA GLY A 33 -4.26 10.47 3.46
C GLY A 33 -2.81 10.70 3.92
N ILE A 34 -2.23 9.76 4.67
CA ILE A 34 -0.81 9.77 5.04
C ILE A 34 0.07 9.64 3.80
N ALA A 35 -0.28 8.76 2.86
CA ALA A 35 0.51 8.57 1.65
C ALA A 35 0.57 9.82 0.76
N PHE A 36 -0.57 10.50 0.55
CA PHE A 36 -0.60 11.79 -0.13
C PHE A 36 0.22 12.87 0.60
N ALA A 37 0.18 12.91 1.93
CA ALA A 37 0.96 13.88 2.70
C ALA A 37 2.48 13.65 2.64
N LEU A 38 2.90 12.46 2.20
CA LEU A 38 4.28 12.02 2.03
C LEU A 38 4.71 11.90 0.56
N ASP A 39 3.84 12.25 -0.39
CA ASP A 39 4.05 12.07 -1.83
C ASP A 39 4.40 10.60 -2.22
N CYS A 40 3.81 9.62 -1.53
CA CYS A 40 3.99 8.18 -1.77
C CYS A 40 2.72 7.44 -2.19
N GLU A 41 1.70 8.15 -2.67
CA GLU A 41 0.43 7.57 -3.14
C GLU A 41 0.64 6.54 -4.28
N ARG A 42 1.69 6.69 -5.09
CA ARG A 42 2.01 5.76 -6.18
C ARG A 42 2.43 4.37 -5.70
N ASP A 43 2.85 4.22 -4.45
CA ASP A 43 3.22 2.90 -3.90
C ASP A 43 1.99 1.98 -3.78
N PHE A 44 0.77 2.53 -3.77
CA PHE A 44 -0.46 1.73 -3.77
C PHE A 44 -0.65 0.94 -5.05
N ASP A 45 -0.09 1.39 -6.18
CA ASP A 45 -0.16 0.64 -7.45
C ASP A 45 0.54 -0.72 -7.34
N ALA A 46 1.50 -0.84 -6.41
CA ALA A 46 2.25 -2.07 -6.17
C ALA A 46 1.60 -3.00 -5.12
N LEU A 47 0.64 -2.52 -4.31
CA LEU A 47 0.13 -3.25 -3.13
C LEU A 47 -0.53 -4.60 -3.49
N PHE A 48 -1.05 -4.71 -4.72
CA PHE A 48 -1.71 -5.90 -5.24
C PHE A 48 -1.31 -6.19 -6.69
N SER A 49 -0.06 -5.89 -7.07
CA SER A 49 0.41 -6.05 -8.46
C SER A 49 0.60 -7.51 -8.89
N GLN A 50 0.45 -8.46 -7.97
CA GLN A 50 0.52 -9.88 -8.30
C GLN A 50 -0.71 -10.29 -9.12
N PRO A 51 -0.53 -11.00 -10.25
CA PRO A 51 -1.63 -11.47 -11.06
C PRO A 51 -2.58 -12.33 -10.24
N TYR A 52 -3.87 -11.99 -10.30
CA TYR A 52 -4.92 -12.80 -9.72
C TYR A 52 -5.22 -13.98 -10.64
N TYR A 53 -4.70 -15.14 -10.31
CA TYR A 53 -5.00 -16.38 -11.02
C TYR A 53 -6.38 -16.90 -10.62
N ARG A 54 -7.28 -17.05 -11.59
CA ARG A 54 -8.64 -17.57 -11.38
C ARG A 54 -8.72 -19.08 -11.55
N SER A 55 -7.74 -19.68 -12.20
CA SER A 55 -7.66 -21.13 -12.45
C SER A 55 -6.22 -21.65 -12.40
N ILE A 56 -6.07 -22.98 -12.33
CA ILE A 56 -4.76 -23.64 -12.46
C ILE A 56 -4.15 -23.36 -13.84
N ASP A 57 -4.96 -23.30 -14.90
CA ASP A 57 -4.49 -23.02 -16.26
C ASP A 57 -3.86 -21.62 -16.36
N ASP A 58 -4.38 -20.63 -15.62
CA ASP A 58 -3.79 -19.29 -15.55
C ASP A 58 -2.38 -19.33 -14.94
N VAL A 59 -2.20 -20.13 -13.88
CA VAL A 59 -0.91 -20.34 -13.20
C VAL A 59 0.08 -21.02 -14.15
N VAL A 60 -0.33 -22.09 -14.83
CA VAL A 60 0.52 -22.83 -15.78
C VAL A 60 0.95 -21.93 -16.93
N THR A 61 0.04 -21.10 -17.45
CA THR A 61 0.33 -20.17 -18.55
C THR A 61 1.31 -19.07 -18.16
N ALA A 62 1.16 -18.47 -16.97
CA ALA A 62 2.08 -17.45 -16.47
C ALA A 62 3.47 -18.01 -16.16
N THR A 63 3.54 -19.23 -15.62
CA THR A 63 4.81 -19.90 -15.30
C THR A 63 5.62 -20.25 -16.55
N ARG A 64 4.94 -20.57 -17.67
CA ARG A 64 5.59 -20.84 -18.96
C ARG A 64 6.19 -19.57 -19.58
N HIS A 65 5.45 -18.47 -19.61
CA HIS A 65 5.92 -17.20 -20.20
C HIS A 65 7.10 -16.57 -19.45
N GLY A 66 7.23 -16.78 -18.13
CA GLY A 66 8.38 -16.30 -17.36
C GLY A 66 9.71 -16.99 -17.69
N LYS A 67 9.68 -18.13 -18.41
CA LYS A 67 10.87 -18.92 -18.76
C LYS A 67 11.47 -18.56 -20.13
N ASP A 68 10.71 -17.86 -20.98
CA ASP A 68 11.08 -17.54 -22.37
C ASP A 68 11.72 -16.15 -22.54
N ILE A 69 11.91 -15.41 -21.44
CA ILE A 69 12.57 -14.08 -21.40
C ILE A 69 13.93 -14.11 -20.68
N GLY A 70 14.53 -15.30 -20.53
CA GLY A 70 15.86 -15.53 -19.94
C GLY A 70 16.90 -15.94 -20.96
#